data_AF-A0A951CPI0-F1
#
_entry.id   AF-A0A951CPI0-F1
#
_cell.length_a   1.000
_cell.length_b   1.000
_cell.length_c   1.000
_cell.angle_alpha   90.00
_cell.angle_beta   90.00
_cell.angle_gamma   90.00
#
_symmetry.space_group_name_H-M   'P 1'
#
loop_
_entity.id
_entity.type
_entity.pdbx_description
1 polymer ?
#
loop_
_entity_poly.entity_id
_entity_poly.type
_entity_poly.pdbx_seq_one_letter_code
_entity_poly.pdbx_strand_id
1 'polypeptide(L)'
;MTRRTVIATAATAAFVPVGAIRSAAQTPAPQRIFSPEQKRTLEAFLERLCPKDELGPGAVEIGAQDYIEVQLGDYLAPEKQTFLDGLAAVDAYARTSQGSGLADLSAEKQDQVLTDIDSGKAPQNTRAFFNRARRLMLEGMFGDPHYGGNKNFAGWDLIRYPGPRLATSPDLQKMGVAIQPYRRSAWGNDGHNH
;
A
#
# COMPACT_ATOMS: atom_id res chain seq x y z
N MET A 1 -54.62 49.26 11.00
CA MET A 1 -55.11 47.87 10.86
C MET A 1 -54.93 47.14 12.18
N THR A 2 -55.86 46.26 12.49
CA THR A 2 -56.29 45.79 13.82
C THR A 2 -55.55 44.54 14.33
N ARG A 3 -55.75 44.31 15.64
CA ARG A 3 -55.32 43.23 16.56
C ARG A 3 -55.37 41.78 16.04
N ARG A 4 -54.31 41.01 16.35
CA ARG A 4 -54.29 39.57 16.76
C ARG A 4 -52.83 39.25 17.20
N THR A 5 -52.46 38.98 18.47
CA THR A 5 -52.89 37.93 19.43
C THR A 5 -52.66 36.53 18.82
N VAL A 6 -51.90 35.56 19.35
CA VAL A 6 -51.08 35.42 20.58
C VAL A 6 -50.46 33.98 20.60
N ILE A 7 -49.46 33.77 21.47
CA ILE A 7 -49.09 32.53 22.21
C ILE A 7 -48.42 31.33 21.50
N ALA A 8 -47.17 31.11 21.94
CA ALA A 8 -46.52 29.88 22.43
C ALA A 8 -46.91 28.49 21.89
N THR A 9 -45.86 27.70 21.59
CA THR A 9 -45.85 26.27 21.96
C THR A 9 -44.42 25.74 22.15
N ALA A 10 -44.16 25.39 23.42
CA ALA A 10 -43.26 24.37 23.96
C ALA A 10 -41.92 24.03 23.25
N ALA A 11 -40.82 24.46 23.86
CA ALA A 11 -39.56 23.73 23.80
C ALA A 11 -39.67 22.47 24.70
N THR A 12 -39.88 21.30 24.11
CA THR A 12 -39.67 20.02 24.78
C THR A 12 -38.18 19.70 24.77
N ALA A 13 -37.48 20.00 25.87
CA ALA A 13 -36.19 19.38 26.15
C ALA A 13 -36.43 17.88 26.36
N ALA A 14 -36.10 17.06 25.36
CA ALA A 14 -36.09 15.62 25.53
C ALA A 14 -35.00 15.25 26.56
N PHE A 15 -35.42 14.80 27.73
CA PHE A 15 -34.56 14.08 28.67
C PHE A 15 -34.03 12.83 27.94
N VAL A 16 -32.74 12.84 27.58
CA VAL A 16 -32.07 11.63 27.10
C VAL A 16 -31.68 10.83 28.34
N PRO A 17 -32.24 9.64 28.58
CA PRO A 17 -31.82 8.81 29.70
C PRO A 17 -30.35 8.42 29.52
N VAL A 18 -29.53 8.65 30.56
CA VAL A 18 -28.09 8.37 30.61
C VAL A 18 -27.75 6.89 30.29
N GLY A 19 -28.74 5.99 30.33
CA GLY A 19 -28.60 4.57 29.97
C GLY A 19 -28.56 4.25 28.48
N ALA A 20 -28.67 5.25 27.58
CA ALA A 20 -28.71 5.03 26.12
C ALA A 20 -27.44 5.42 25.36
N ILE A 21 -26.32 5.71 26.03
CA ILE A 21 -25.00 5.63 25.40
C ILE A 21 -24.61 4.15 25.34
N ARG A 22 -25.35 3.37 24.55
CA ARG A 22 -24.83 2.09 24.07
C ARG A 22 -23.67 2.45 23.17
N SER A 23 -22.48 1.97 23.54
CA SER A 23 -21.25 2.02 22.76
C SER A 23 -21.58 2.03 21.27
N ALA A 24 -21.41 3.18 20.62
CA ALA A 24 -20.95 3.15 19.24
C ALA A 24 -19.61 2.44 19.35
N ALA A 25 -19.59 1.14 19.04
CA ALA A 25 -18.35 0.42 18.84
C ALA A 25 -17.50 1.31 17.93
N GLN A 26 -16.46 1.92 18.50
CA GLN A 26 -15.38 2.44 17.72
C GLN A 26 -14.89 1.24 16.94
N THR A 27 -15.25 1.18 15.65
CA THR A 27 -14.56 0.29 14.72
C THR A 27 -13.08 0.55 14.99
N PRO A 28 -12.31 -0.45 15.46
CA PRO A 28 -10.89 -0.23 15.73
C PRO A 28 -10.31 0.41 14.48
N ALA A 29 -9.69 1.58 14.61
CA ALA A 29 -8.97 2.15 13.48
C ALA A 29 -8.03 1.05 12.96
N PRO A 30 -7.99 0.80 11.64
CA PRO A 30 -7.15 -0.26 11.09
C PRO A 30 -5.74 -0.10 11.67
N GLN A 31 -5.23 -1.17 12.29
CA GLN A 31 -3.95 -1.13 12.96
C GLN A 31 -2.87 -0.91 11.90
N ARG A 32 -2.37 0.32 11.80
CA ARG A 32 -1.21 0.64 10.95
C ARG A 32 -0.03 -0.19 11.44
N ILE A 33 0.56 -0.95 10.53
CA ILE A 33 1.70 -1.81 10.83
C ILE A 33 2.98 -0.98 10.90
N PHE A 34 3.09 -0.01 9.99
CA PHE A 34 4.21 0.91 9.94
C PHE A 34 3.88 2.21 10.69
N SER A 35 4.87 2.72 11.43
CA SER A 35 4.87 4.13 11.81
C SER A 35 5.04 5.01 10.56
N PRO A 36 4.67 6.30 10.61
CA PRO A 36 4.87 7.21 9.48
C PRO A 36 6.32 7.24 8.98
N GLU A 37 7.29 7.24 9.90
CA GLU A 37 8.72 7.22 9.57
C GLU A 37 9.13 5.91 8.89
N GLN A 38 8.68 4.76 9.42
CA GLN A 38 8.94 3.46 8.80
C GLN A 38 8.36 3.40 7.38
N LYS A 39 7.14 3.92 7.18
CA LYS A 39 6.51 3.97 5.86
C LYS A 39 7.30 4.84 4.90
N ARG A 40 7.76 6.03 5.31
CA ARG A 40 8.65 6.89 4.49
C ARG A 40 9.94 6.19 4.09
N THR A 41 10.58 5.49 5.02
CA THR A 41 11.81 4.71 4.74
C THR A 41 11.52 3.58 3.75
N LEU A 42 10.42 2.85 3.91
CA LEU A 42 10.02 1.80 2.98
C LEU A 42 9.74 2.39 1.58
N GLU A 43 8.99 3.48 1.49
CA GLU A 43 8.67 4.15 0.23
C GLU A 43 9.94 4.62 -0.49
N ALA A 44 10.87 5.27 0.21
CA ALA A 44 12.16 5.68 -0.35
C ALA A 44 12.97 4.48 -0.88
N PHE A 45 12.99 3.38 -0.13
CA PHE A 45 13.64 2.14 -0.54
C PHE A 45 13.01 1.56 -1.82
N LEU A 46 11.67 1.47 -1.88
CA LEU A 46 10.94 0.92 -3.03
C LEU A 46 11.06 1.80 -4.28
N GLU A 47 11.05 3.11 -4.12
CA GLU A 47 11.25 4.07 -5.22
C GLU A 47 12.67 4.03 -5.81
N ARG A 48 13.66 3.44 -5.13
CA ARG A 48 14.97 3.17 -5.75
C ARG A 48 15.00 1.83 -6.49
N LEU A 49 14.18 0.86 -6.08
CA LEU A 49 14.07 -0.42 -6.77
C LEU A 49 13.25 -0.33 -8.06
N CYS A 50 12.17 0.42 -8.05
CA CYS A 50 11.34 0.70 -9.23
C CYS A 50 10.85 2.15 -9.17
N PRO A 51 11.69 3.11 -9.59
CA PRO A 51 11.30 4.51 -9.67
C PRO A 51 10.23 4.73 -10.74
N LYS A 52 9.49 5.83 -10.61
CA LYS A 52 8.74 6.39 -11.73
C LYS A 52 9.71 6.86 -12.83
N ASP A 53 9.39 6.53 -14.08
CA ASP A 53 10.14 6.98 -15.26
C ASP A 53 9.20 7.23 -16.45
N GLU A 54 9.77 7.37 -17.65
CA GLU A 54 9.01 7.57 -18.90
C GLU A 54 8.18 6.35 -19.31
N LEU A 55 8.51 5.15 -18.80
CA LEU A 55 7.83 3.90 -19.12
C LEU A 55 6.59 3.68 -18.25
N GLY A 56 6.52 4.31 -17.07
CA GLY A 56 5.30 4.33 -16.27
C GLY A 56 5.47 4.68 -14.78
N PRO A 57 4.45 4.36 -13.96
CA PRO A 57 4.43 4.70 -12.54
C PRO A 57 5.44 3.86 -11.74
N GLY A 58 5.97 4.46 -10.67
CA GLY A 58 6.87 3.80 -9.74
C GLY A 58 6.16 2.84 -8.78
N ALA A 59 6.93 2.11 -7.98
CA ALA A 59 6.41 1.15 -7.00
C ALA A 59 5.42 1.79 -6.01
N VAL A 60 5.68 3.02 -5.57
CA VAL A 60 4.82 3.69 -4.57
C VAL A 60 3.50 4.16 -5.18
N GLU A 61 3.55 4.67 -6.41
CA GLU A 61 2.38 5.07 -7.18
C GLU A 61 1.47 3.87 -7.49
N ILE A 62 2.06 2.71 -7.80
CA ILE A 62 1.33 1.44 -8.00
C ILE A 62 0.74 0.89 -6.68
N GLY A 63 1.29 1.25 -5.53
CA GLY A 63 0.80 0.85 -4.20
C GLY A 63 1.48 -0.38 -3.60
N ALA A 64 2.72 -0.68 -3.99
CA ALA A 64 3.46 -1.83 -3.47
C ALA A 64 3.66 -1.81 -1.94
N GLN A 65 3.86 -0.63 -1.36
CA GLN A 65 3.94 -0.38 0.09
C GLN A 65 2.65 -0.73 0.82
N ASP A 66 1.50 -0.48 0.20
CA ASP A 66 0.20 -0.76 0.82
C ASP A 66 -0.11 -2.26 0.78
N TYR A 67 0.25 -2.94 -0.31
CA TYR A 67 0.26 -4.41 -0.35
C TYR A 67 1.11 -4.99 0.79
N ILE A 68 2.34 -4.51 0.96
CA ILE A 68 3.22 -4.99 2.03
C ILE A 68 2.58 -4.77 3.41
N GLU A 69 2.00 -3.60 3.67
CA GLU A 69 1.33 -3.28 4.93
C GLU A 69 0.15 -4.22 5.20
N VAL A 70 -0.70 -4.47 4.20
CA VAL A 70 -1.82 -5.42 4.29
C VAL A 70 -1.33 -6.83 4.58
N GLN A 71 -0.35 -7.32 3.82
CA GLN A 71 0.15 -8.69 3.98
C GLN A 71 0.81 -8.91 5.35
N LEU A 72 1.58 -7.95 5.86
CA LEU A 72 2.18 -8.04 7.20
C LEU A 72 1.15 -7.90 8.34
N GLY A 73 -0.02 -7.34 8.06
CA GLY A 73 -1.15 -7.30 8.98
C GLY A 73 -1.99 -8.59 8.98
N ASP A 74 -1.86 -9.41 7.94
CA ASP A 74 -2.66 -10.61 7.73
C ASP A 74 -1.77 -11.86 7.52
N TYR A 75 -1.69 -12.38 6.30
CA TYR A 75 -1.03 -13.66 6.00
C TYR A 75 0.44 -13.74 6.44
N LEU A 76 1.17 -12.62 6.36
CA LEU A 76 2.58 -12.51 6.74
C LEU A 76 2.78 -11.93 8.15
N ALA A 77 1.75 -11.92 9.01
CA ALA A 77 1.88 -11.49 10.41
C ALA A 77 3.06 -12.13 11.17
N PRO A 78 3.40 -13.43 10.98
CA PRO A 78 4.58 -14.02 11.61
C PRO A 78 5.92 -13.40 11.16
N GLU A 79 6.00 -12.83 9.97
CA GLU A 79 7.20 -12.18 9.42
C GLU A 79 7.31 -10.70 9.83
N LYS A 80 6.25 -10.10 10.37
CA LYS A 80 6.15 -8.66 10.68
C LYS A 80 7.35 -8.14 11.45
N GLN A 81 7.73 -8.77 12.55
CA GLN A 81 8.81 -8.27 13.39
C GLN A 81 10.15 -8.30 12.65
N THR A 82 10.47 -9.41 11.98
CA THR A 82 11.70 -9.54 11.20
C THR A 82 11.76 -8.54 10.04
N PHE A 83 10.63 -8.24 9.41
CA PHE A 83 10.55 -7.21 8.37
C PHE A 83 10.84 -5.82 8.93
N LEU A 84 10.25 -5.46 10.08
CA LEU A 84 10.49 -4.18 10.75
C LEU A 84 11.95 -4.03 11.23
N ASP A 85 12.53 -5.11 11.77
CA ASP A 85 13.94 -5.13 12.20
C ASP A 85 14.88 -4.93 11.00
N GLY A 86 14.57 -5.55 9.86
CA GLY A 86 15.29 -5.38 8.61
C GLY A 86 15.23 -3.95 8.07
N LEU A 87 14.03 -3.35 8.06
CA LEU A 87 13.81 -1.96 7.67
C LEU A 87 14.59 -0.99 8.57
N ALA A 88 14.54 -1.21 9.88
CA ALA A 88 15.29 -0.42 10.85
C ALA A 88 16.81 -0.58 10.66
N ALA A 89 17.29 -1.78 10.30
CA ALA A 89 18.71 -2.02 10.01
C ALA A 89 19.19 -1.28 8.75
N VAL A 90 18.37 -1.21 7.70
CA VAL A 90 18.68 -0.41 6.50
C VAL A 90 18.77 1.07 6.85
N ASP A 91 17.80 1.58 7.61
CA ASP A 91 17.75 2.99 8.01
C ASP A 91 18.90 3.36 8.99
N ALA A 92 19.27 2.44 9.87
CA ALA A 92 20.45 2.59 10.73
C ALA A 92 21.75 2.60 9.90
N TYR A 93 21.87 1.73 8.91
CA TYR A 93 23.02 1.69 8.01
C TYR A 93 23.12 2.97 7.16
N ALA A 94 22.01 3.50 6.67
CA ALA A 94 21.97 4.79 5.98
C ALA A 94 22.51 5.92 6.89
N ARG A 95 22.08 5.98 8.16
CA ARG A 95 22.56 6.98 9.12
C ARG A 95 24.06 6.88 9.36
N THR A 96 24.59 5.67 9.53
CA THR A 96 26.02 5.49 9.83
C THR A 96 26.92 5.68 8.62
N SER A 97 26.49 5.29 7.42
CA SER A 97 27.29 5.37 6.20
C SER A 97 27.15 6.70 5.45
N GLN A 98 25.98 7.35 5.51
CA GLN A 98 25.67 8.54 4.70
C GLN A 98 25.29 9.79 5.53
N GLY A 99 25.09 9.62 6.85
CA GLY A 99 24.87 10.71 7.81
C GLY A 99 23.41 11.08 8.08
N SER A 100 22.42 10.45 7.43
CA SER A 100 20.99 10.67 7.68
C SER A 100 20.16 9.40 7.41
N GLY A 101 18.89 9.41 7.82
CA GLY A 101 17.96 8.30 7.55
C GLY A 101 17.71 8.14 6.04
N LEU A 102 17.41 6.93 5.59
CA LEU A 102 17.34 6.60 4.15
C LEU A 102 16.39 7.54 3.39
N ALA A 103 15.21 7.80 3.98
CA ALA A 103 14.19 8.66 3.38
C ALA A 103 14.62 10.14 3.22
N ASP A 104 15.61 10.58 4.01
CA ASP A 104 16.09 11.96 4.02
C ASP A 104 17.39 12.14 3.21
N LEU A 105 17.91 11.07 2.60
CA LEU A 105 19.08 11.11 1.71
C LEU A 105 18.71 11.58 0.30
N SER A 106 19.71 12.12 -0.42
CA SER A 106 19.56 12.33 -1.87
C SER A 106 19.45 10.99 -2.61
N ALA A 107 18.88 10.99 -3.81
CA ALA A 107 18.71 9.80 -4.63
C ALA A 107 20.04 9.03 -4.79
N GLU A 108 21.13 9.72 -5.06
CA GLU A 108 22.45 9.13 -5.27
C GLU A 108 22.97 8.43 -4.00
N LYS A 109 22.71 9.02 -2.83
CA LYS A 109 23.08 8.42 -1.54
C LYS A 109 22.18 7.24 -1.17
N GLN A 110 20.90 7.28 -1.52
CA GLN A 110 20.01 6.13 -1.38
C GLN A 110 20.50 4.97 -2.26
N ASP A 111 20.83 5.23 -3.53
CA ASP A 111 21.34 4.23 -4.46
C ASP A 111 22.66 3.62 -3.97
N GLN A 112 23.55 4.43 -3.38
CA GLN A 112 24.78 3.95 -2.77
C GLN A 112 24.50 3.00 -1.60
N VAL A 113 23.56 3.33 -0.72
CA VAL A 113 23.16 2.47 0.40
C VAL A 113 22.63 1.12 -0.12
N LEU A 114 21.73 1.13 -1.11
CA LEU A 114 21.18 -0.09 -1.69
C LEU A 114 22.26 -0.93 -2.39
N THR A 115 23.20 -0.28 -3.09
CA THR A 115 24.34 -0.95 -3.73
C THR A 115 25.26 -1.62 -2.71
N ASP A 116 25.51 -0.97 -1.58
CA ASP A 116 26.34 -1.55 -0.51
C ASP A 116 25.64 -2.73 0.18
N ILE A 117 24.31 -2.71 0.28
CA ILE A 117 23.51 -3.84 0.77
C ILE A 117 23.59 -5.03 -0.22
N ASP A 118 23.38 -4.78 -1.51
CA ASP A 118 23.38 -5.84 -2.53
C ASP A 118 24.77 -6.50 -2.67
N SER A 119 25.83 -5.67 -2.68
CA SER A 119 27.22 -6.12 -2.73
C SER A 119 27.73 -6.77 -1.42
N GLY A 120 26.93 -6.76 -0.35
CA GLY A 120 27.26 -7.42 0.92
C GLY A 120 28.25 -6.66 1.80
N LYS A 121 28.44 -5.35 1.55
CA LYS A 121 29.24 -4.47 2.41
C LYS A 121 28.48 -4.00 3.66
N ALA A 122 27.16 -3.97 3.58
CA ALA A 122 26.29 -3.65 4.72
C ALA A 122 26.08 -4.87 5.64
N PRO A 123 25.55 -4.67 6.88
CA PRO A 123 25.26 -5.77 7.81
C PRO A 123 24.37 -6.85 7.18
N GLN A 124 24.64 -8.12 7.49
CA GLN A 124 24.05 -9.25 6.75
C GLN A 124 22.51 -9.30 6.75
N ASN A 125 21.87 -8.84 7.82
CA ASN A 125 20.41 -8.76 7.95
C ASN A 125 19.76 -7.76 6.97
N THR A 126 20.49 -6.73 6.53
CA THR A 126 19.99 -5.77 5.52
C THR A 126 19.78 -6.43 4.17
N ARG A 127 20.61 -7.41 3.80
CA ARG A 127 20.48 -8.13 2.52
C ARG A 127 19.31 -9.10 2.50
N ALA A 128 19.04 -9.75 3.64
CA ALA A 128 17.84 -10.57 3.79
C ALA A 128 16.57 -9.73 3.64
N PHE A 129 16.53 -8.57 4.29
CA PHE A 129 15.45 -7.59 4.13
C PHE A 129 15.31 -7.12 2.68
N PHE A 130 16.41 -6.71 2.03
CA PHE A 130 16.41 -6.22 0.65
C PHE A 130 15.72 -7.20 -0.30
N ASN A 131 16.13 -8.48 -0.23
CA ASN A 131 15.56 -9.52 -1.08
C ASN A 131 14.08 -9.75 -0.80
N ARG A 132 13.68 -9.73 0.47
CA ARG A 132 12.28 -9.93 0.86
C ARG A 132 11.40 -8.76 0.43
N ALA A 133 11.84 -7.52 0.69
CA ALA A 133 11.16 -6.30 0.28
C ALA A 133 11.02 -6.21 -1.24
N ARG A 134 12.09 -6.52 -2.00
CA ARG A 134 12.03 -6.59 -3.47
C ARG A 134 11.03 -7.63 -3.96
N ARG A 135 10.97 -8.80 -3.32
CA ARG A 135 10.00 -9.85 -3.68
C ARG A 135 8.56 -9.38 -3.43
N LEU A 136 8.28 -8.83 -2.26
CA LEU A 136 6.94 -8.32 -1.92
C LEU A 136 6.54 -7.12 -2.77
N MET A 137 7.51 -6.28 -3.17
CA MET A 137 7.27 -5.18 -4.11
C MET A 137 6.76 -5.71 -5.44
N LEU A 138 7.42 -6.71 -6.02
CA LEU A 138 6.99 -7.31 -7.29
C LEU A 138 5.61 -7.97 -7.17
N GLU A 139 5.33 -8.64 -6.05
CA GLU A 139 4.01 -9.20 -5.74
C GLU A 139 2.95 -8.10 -5.63
N GLY A 140 3.25 -7.01 -4.94
CA GLY A 140 2.35 -5.86 -4.81
C GLY A 140 2.17 -5.06 -6.10
N MET A 141 3.18 -5.02 -6.97
CA MET A 141 3.09 -4.31 -8.25
C MET A 141 2.27 -5.08 -9.28
N PHE A 142 2.48 -6.40 -9.38
CA PHE A 142 1.95 -7.20 -10.49
C PHE A 142 0.90 -8.23 -10.07
N GLY A 143 0.67 -8.39 -8.78
CA GLY A 143 -0.39 -9.22 -8.22
C GLY A 143 -1.79 -8.65 -8.48
N ASP A 144 -2.80 -9.39 -8.04
CA ASP A 144 -4.18 -8.95 -8.14
C ASP A 144 -4.42 -7.73 -7.24
N PRO A 145 -5.06 -6.64 -7.73
CA PRO A 145 -5.30 -5.45 -6.94
C PRO A 145 -6.13 -5.69 -5.67
N HIS A 146 -6.85 -6.81 -5.60
CA HIS A 146 -7.60 -7.25 -4.42
C HIS A 146 -6.74 -7.29 -3.14
N TYR A 147 -5.43 -7.56 -3.26
CA TYR A 147 -4.53 -7.64 -2.11
C TYR A 147 -3.96 -6.28 -1.64
N GLY A 148 -4.50 -5.16 -2.15
CA GLY A 148 -4.12 -3.80 -1.73
C GLY A 148 -2.98 -3.16 -2.52
N GLY A 149 -2.35 -3.92 -3.42
CA GLY A 149 -1.38 -3.42 -4.40
C GLY A 149 -2.00 -3.12 -5.76
N ASN A 150 -1.16 -2.98 -6.79
CA ASN A 150 -1.53 -2.86 -8.19
C ASN A 150 -2.76 -1.96 -8.45
N LYS A 151 -2.77 -0.78 -7.83
CA LYS A 151 -3.93 0.10 -7.84
C LYS A 151 -4.33 0.45 -9.26
N ASN A 152 -5.63 0.42 -9.53
CA ASN A 152 -6.19 0.68 -10.86
C ASN A 152 -5.61 -0.20 -11.98
N PHE A 153 -5.04 -1.37 -11.64
CA PHE A 153 -4.38 -2.28 -12.58
C PHE A 153 -3.12 -1.66 -13.23
N ALA A 154 -2.51 -0.65 -12.61
CA ALA A 154 -1.39 0.11 -13.17
C ALA A 154 -0.17 -0.76 -13.49
N GLY A 155 0.16 -1.74 -12.64
CA GLY A 155 1.24 -2.69 -12.90
C GLY A 155 0.92 -3.66 -14.03
N TRP A 156 -0.35 -4.05 -14.21
CA TRP A 156 -0.77 -4.84 -15.37
C TRP A 156 -0.67 -4.03 -16.66
N ASP A 157 -1.12 -2.78 -16.65
CA ASP A 157 -1.00 -1.87 -17.79
C ASP A 157 0.49 -1.64 -18.15
N LEU A 158 1.38 -1.51 -17.15
CA LEU A 158 2.83 -1.35 -17.33
C LEU A 158 3.46 -2.51 -18.12
N ILE A 159 3.11 -3.76 -17.77
CA ILE A 159 3.62 -4.96 -18.46
C ILE A 159 2.74 -5.39 -19.64
N ARG A 160 1.71 -4.60 -19.98
CA ARG A 160 0.68 -4.91 -21.00
C ARG A 160 -0.01 -6.26 -20.77
N TYR A 161 -0.16 -6.65 -19.51
CA TYR A 161 -0.90 -7.84 -19.13
C TYR A 161 -2.40 -7.56 -19.19
N PRO A 162 -3.18 -8.30 -19.98
CA PRO A 162 -4.59 -8.01 -20.19
C PRO A 162 -5.50 -8.51 -19.05
N GLY A 163 -4.96 -8.99 -17.93
CA GLY A 163 -5.75 -9.58 -16.84
C GLY A 163 -6.10 -11.06 -17.03
N PRO A 164 -6.59 -11.73 -15.96
CA PRO A 164 -6.88 -13.16 -15.96
C PRO A 164 -8.08 -13.47 -16.87
N ARG A 165 -7.94 -14.43 -17.79
CA ARG A 165 -9.05 -14.89 -18.64
C ARG A 165 -9.49 -16.31 -18.28
N LEU A 166 -10.77 -16.43 -17.92
CA LEU A 166 -11.40 -17.71 -17.59
C LEU A 166 -11.78 -18.54 -18.85
N ALA A 167 -11.86 -17.91 -20.01
CA ALA A 167 -12.10 -18.59 -21.29
C ALA A 167 -11.47 -17.83 -22.47
N THR A 168 -11.04 -18.56 -23.50
CA THR A 168 -10.59 -18.00 -24.78
C THR A 168 -11.62 -18.31 -25.87
N SER A 169 -12.15 -17.28 -26.53
CA SER A 169 -13.01 -17.46 -27.70
C SER A 169 -12.17 -17.74 -28.96
N PRO A 170 -12.73 -18.39 -30.00
CA PRO A 170 -12.02 -18.63 -31.26
C PRO A 170 -11.51 -17.34 -31.92
N ASP A 171 -12.19 -16.21 -31.74
CA ASP A 171 -11.76 -14.92 -32.28
C ASP A 171 -10.50 -14.36 -31.58
N LEU A 172 -10.27 -14.72 -30.32
CA LEU A 172 -9.05 -14.35 -29.59
C LEU A 172 -7.84 -15.24 -29.92
N GLN A 173 -8.05 -16.36 -30.63
CA GLN A 173 -6.96 -17.22 -31.12
C GLN A 173 -6.37 -16.72 -32.45
N LYS A 174 -7.05 -15.80 -33.15
CA LYS A 174 -6.57 -15.21 -34.39
C LYS A 174 -5.38 -14.28 -34.10
N MET A 175 -4.29 -14.44 -34.86
CA MET A 175 -3.15 -13.53 -34.78
C MET A 175 -3.56 -12.12 -35.22
N GLY A 176 -3.14 -11.10 -34.46
CA GLY A 176 -3.39 -9.68 -34.78
C GLY A 176 -4.63 -9.05 -34.15
N VAL A 177 -5.40 -9.79 -33.35
CA VAL A 177 -6.51 -9.20 -32.58
C VAL A 177 -5.96 -8.56 -31.31
N ALA A 178 -6.15 -7.24 -31.18
CA ALA A 178 -5.83 -6.52 -29.96
C ALA A 178 -6.69 -7.04 -28.81
N ILE A 179 -6.03 -7.64 -27.83
CA ILE A 179 -6.68 -8.17 -26.65
C ILE A 179 -7.14 -7.00 -25.77
N GLN A 180 -8.44 -6.91 -25.52
CA GLN A 180 -8.96 -5.88 -24.62
C GLN A 180 -8.55 -6.15 -23.16
N PRO A 181 -8.12 -5.12 -22.40
CA PRO A 181 -7.82 -5.28 -20.98
C PRO A 181 -9.05 -5.74 -20.19
N TYR A 182 -8.89 -6.87 -19.50
CA TYR A 182 -9.84 -7.41 -18.54
C TYR A 182 -9.45 -6.95 -17.13
N ARG A 183 -9.88 -5.73 -16.79
CA ARG A 183 -9.65 -5.08 -15.49
C ARG A 183 -10.62 -5.59 -14.41
N ARG A 184 -10.53 -6.88 -14.11
CA ARG A 184 -11.28 -7.49 -13.01
C ARG A 184 -10.35 -8.37 -12.19
N SER A 185 -10.50 -8.28 -10.86
CA SER A 185 -9.88 -9.22 -9.95
C SER A 185 -10.33 -10.64 -10.27
N ALA A 186 -9.45 -11.62 -10.05
CA ALA A 186 -9.78 -13.04 -10.10
C ALA A 186 -10.84 -13.43 -9.04
N TRP A 187 -11.03 -12.60 -8.00
CA TRP A 187 -11.95 -12.85 -6.90
C TRP A 187 -13.32 -12.18 -7.04
N GLY A 188 -13.63 -11.57 -8.20
CA GLY A 188 -14.90 -10.87 -8.42
C GLY A 188 -14.87 -9.41 -7.97
N ASN A 189 -15.99 -8.70 -8.11
CA ASN A 189 -16.10 -7.25 -7.89
C ASN A 189 -16.71 -6.92 -6.51
N ASP A 190 -16.52 -7.81 -5.55
CA ASP A 190 -17.17 -7.75 -4.25
C ASP A 190 -16.39 -6.74 -3.41
N GLY A 191 -16.90 -5.51 -3.40
CA GLY A 191 -16.34 -4.39 -2.67
C GLY A 191 -16.24 -4.71 -1.18
N HIS A 192 -15.05 -5.06 -0.73
CA HIS A 192 -14.68 -4.99 0.67
C HIS A 192 -13.72 -3.83 0.87
N ASN A 193 -14.34 -2.75 1.33
CA ASN A 193 -13.70 -1.63 2.00
C ASN A 193 -13.07 -2.20 3.29
N HIS A 194 -11.78 -2.50 3.26
CA HIS A 194 -10.98 -2.83 4.43
C HIS A 194 -10.17 -1.61 4.87
#